data_AF-A0A5C6G335-F1
#
_entry.id   AF-A0A5C6G335-F1
#
_cell.length_a   1.000
_cell.length_b   1.000
_cell.length_c   1.000
_cell.angle_alpha   90.00
_cell.angle_beta   90.00
_cell.angle_gamma   90.00
#
_symmetry.space_group_name_H-M   'P 1'
#
loop_
_entity.id
_entity.type
_entity.pdbx_description
1 polymer ?
#
loop_
_entity_poly.entity_id
_entity_poly.type
_entity_poly.pdbx_seq_one_letter_code
_entity_poly.pdbx_strand_id
1 'polypeptide(L)'
;MTQRTIYRWLCMTLIMAVGAIPTDRCVGEESERSIFFIEEDWELVLNEPAPEINSPQVSFFVFPNSEDENSYFQLQMNYAAEESYSSGGFRVTAVRQSNPVDDERSDDRQLWTIHGDRIRWTTVMASMDNKYLFAIKNGQSEDWGEFGGPDYLVEMIHEGSLGLSRYTPVKSLENVDIGFGANRVGSITLKNVRVVYNDGHVRTVSVNQSVEMN
;
A
#
# COMPACT_ATOMS: atom_id res chain seq x y z
N MET A 1 -5.61 15.66 17.20
CA MET A 1 -5.06 14.30 17.41
C MET A 1 -3.93 14.15 16.41
N THR A 2 -2.69 13.97 16.83
CA THR A 2 -1.50 14.03 15.96
C THR A 2 -1.35 12.72 15.15
N GLN A 3 -1.00 12.82 13.85
CA GLN A 3 -0.78 11.72 12.87
C GLN A 3 -0.07 10.49 13.46
N ARG A 4 0.90 10.70 14.36
CA ARG A 4 1.64 9.64 15.07
C ARG A 4 0.78 8.69 15.92
N THR A 5 -0.43 9.11 16.32
CA THR A 5 -1.33 8.26 17.14
C THR A 5 -2.03 7.21 16.29
N ILE A 6 -2.35 7.52 15.03
CA ILE A 6 -3.09 6.64 14.12
C ILE A 6 -2.24 5.40 13.75
N TYR A 7 -0.93 5.58 13.55
CA TYR A 7 -0.01 4.45 13.32
C TYR A 7 0.18 3.52 14.50
N ARG A 8 0.12 4.05 15.72
CA ARG A 8 0.20 3.21 16.92
C ARG A 8 -0.99 2.24 17.00
N TRP A 9 -2.14 2.61 16.45
CA TRP A 9 -3.30 1.72 16.35
C TRP A 9 -3.19 0.72 15.20
N LEU A 10 -2.52 1.08 14.09
CA LEU A 10 -2.30 0.15 12.97
C LEU A 10 -1.28 -0.97 13.25
N CYS A 11 -0.40 -0.80 14.25
CA CYS A 11 0.67 -1.77 14.55
C CYS A 11 0.48 -2.61 15.82
N MET A 12 -0.58 -2.43 16.62
CA MET A 12 -0.71 -3.10 17.92
C MET A 12 -1.82 -4.16 17.96
N THR A 13 -1.44 -5.42 17.78
CA THR A 13 -2.31 -6.58 17.98
C THR A 13 -2.41 -6.98 19.46
N LEU A 14 -3.64 -7.27 19.90
CA LEU A 14 -4.06 -8.36 20.79
C LEU A 14 -3.42 -8.51 22.20
N ILE A 15 -4.16 -8.14 23.26
CA ILE A 15 -4.10 -8.81 24.58
C ILE A 15 -5.53 -9.02 25.13
N MET A 16 -5.82 -10.27 25.49
CA MET A 16 -7.10 -10.77 26.03
C MET A 16 -7.46 -10.23 27.41
N ALA A 17 -8.76 -10.11 27.67
CA ALA A 17 -9.32 -10.24 29.02
C ALA A 17 -10.55 -11.18 28.98
N VAL A 18 -10.38 -12.40 29.49
CA VAL A 18 -11.47 -13.35 29.75
C VAL A 18 -12.06 -13.00 31.12
N GLY A 19 -13.29 -12.50 31.12
CA GLY A 19 -14.13 -12.32 32.31
C GLY A 19 -15.52 -12.88 32.02
N ALA A 20 -16.06 -13.67 32.94
CA ALA A 20 -17.25 -14.49 32.72
C ALA A 20 -18.57 -13.84 33.23
N ILE A 21 -19.68 -14.18 32.55
CA ILE A 21 -21.12 -14.20 32.97
C ILE A 21 -21.87 -12.84 32.84
N PRO A 22 -23.18 -12.73 32.47
CA PRO A 22 -24.24 -13.74 32.20
C PRO A 22 -24.89 -13.67 30.79
N THR A 23 -25.68 -14.72 30.47
CA THR A 23 -26.52 -14.82 29.27
C THR A 23 -27.79 -14.00 29.40
N ASP A 24 -27.75 -12.76 28.93
CA ASP A 24 -28.95 -12.05 28.49
C ASP A 24 -29.08 -12.22 26.98
N ARG A 25 -30.28 -12.58 26.49
CA ARG A 25 -30.52 -12.70 25.04
C ARG A 25 -30.61 -11.31 24.45
N CYS A 26 -29.46 -10.69 24.19
CA CYS A 26 -29.37 -9.59 23.27
C CYS A 26 -29.74 -10.11 21.89
N VAL A 27 -30.78 -9.52 21.29
CA VAL A 27 -30.92 -9.47 19.84
C VAL A 27 -29.61 -8.83 19.37
N GLY A 28 -28.69 -9.64 18.88
CA GLY A 28 -27.47 -9.13 18.28
C GLY A 28 -27.89 -8.30 17.09
N GLU A 29 -27.74 -6.98 17.17
CA GLU A 29 -27.43 -6.20 15.98
C GLU A 29 -26.23 -6.91 15.36
N GLU A 30 -26.44 -7.62 14.25
CA GLU A 30 -25.34 -7.92 13.35
C GLU A 30 -24.83 -6.55 12.91
N SER A 31 -23.88 -6.00 13.68
CA SER A 31 -23.12 -4.83 13.27
C SER A 31 -22.61 -5.18 11.88
N GLU A 32 -23.10 -4.47 10.86
CA GLU A 32 -22.64 -4.67 9.49
C GLU A 32 -21.11 -4.60 9.51
N ARG A 33 -20.49 -5.73 9.19
CA ARG A 33 -19.04 -5.88 9.26
C ARG A 33 -18.43 -5.00 8.17
N SER A 34 -17.86 -3.86 8.56
CA SER A 34 -17.18 -2.95 7.64
C SER A 34 -15.69 -3.27 7.57
N ILE A 35 -15.11 -3.08 6.39
CA ILE A 35 -13.66 -3.22 6.20
C ILE A 35 -12.98 -2.04 6.89
N PHE A 36 -12.06 -2.32 7.81
CA PHE A 36 -11.28 -1.31 8.52
C PHE A 36 -10.00 -0.95 7.74
N PHE A 37 -9.22 -1.95 7.35
CA PHE A 37 -8.08 -1.77 6.45
C PHE A 37 -7.81 -3.00 5.60
N ILE A 38 -7.05 -2.78 4.53
CA ILE A 38 -6.58 -3.79 3.59
C ILE A 38 -5.06 -3.71 3.52
N GLU A 39 -4.42 -4.87 3.43
CA GLU A 39 -2.99 -4.98 3.19
C GLU A 39 -2.72 -5.79 1.94
N GLU A 40 -1.79 -5.33 1.10
CA GLU A 40 -1.30 -6.08 -0.06
C GLU A 40 0.19 -6.37 0.10
N ASP A 41 0.58 -7.64 0.02
CA ASP A 41 1.99 -8.04 0.04
C ASP A 41 2.53 -8.15 -1.38
N TRP A 42 3.56 -7.37 -1.69
CA TRP A 42 4.17 -7.32 -3.00
C TRP A 42 5.59 -7.88 -2.99
N GLU A 43 6.00 -8.48 -4.11
CA GLU A 43 7.38 -8.82 -4.42
C GLU A 43 7.74 -8.30 -5.81
N LEU A 44 8.86 -7.57 -5.90
CA LEU A 44 9.53 -7.15 -7.13
C LEU A 44 10.89 -7.85 -7.18
N VAL A 45 11.18 -8.50 -8.30
CA VAL A 45 12.49 -9.10 -8.56
C VAL A 45 13.18 -8.27 -9.63
N LEU A 46 14.34 -7.74 -9.32
CA LEU A 46 15.17 -7.04 -10.29
C LEU A 46 15.97 -8.03 -11.12
N ASN A 47 16.13 -7.73 -12.41
CA ASN A 47 17.03 -8.44 -13.29
C ASN A 47 18.36 -7.68 -13.35
N GLU A 48 18.61 -6.85 -14.37
CA GLU A 48 19.84 -6.07 -14.51
C GLU A 48 19.57 -4.57 -14.34
N PRO A 49 19.57 -4.00 -13.12
CA PRO A 49 19.45 -2.56 -12.92
C PRO A 49 20.55 -1.78 -13.64
N ALA A 50 20.25 -0.54 -14.01
CA ALA A 50 21.17 0.40 -14.63
C ALA A 50 21.12 1.72 -13.87
N PRO A 51 21.85 1.84 -12.74
CA PRO A 51 21.80 3.02 -11.87
C PRO A 51 22.25 4.29 -12.59
N GLU A 52 23.12 4.20 -13.58
CA GLU A 52 23.60 5.34 -14.38
C GLU A 52 22.49 6.07 -15.16
N ILE A 53 21.35 5.41 -15.36
CA ILE A 53 20.15 5.96 -16.01
C ILE A 53 18.89 5.82 -15.14
N ASN A 54 19.04 5.57 -13.83
CA ASN A 54 17.95 5.34 -12.87
C ASN A 54 16.91 4.32 -13.35
N SER A 55 17.36 3.12 -13.70
CA SER A 55 16.48 2.11 -14.32
C SER A 55 16.54 0.78 -13.54
N PRO A 56 15.40 0.12 -13.28
CA PRO A 56 14.04 0.45 -13.72
C PRO A 56 13.33 1.50 -12.85
N GLN A 57 12.27 2.13 -13.37
CA GLN A 57 11.34 2.97 -12.61
C GLN A 57 9.96 2.35 -12.65
N VAL A 58 9.38 2.11 -11.46
CA VAL A 58 8.13 1.34 -11.33
C VAL A 58 7.11 2.17 -10.55
N SER A 59 5.87 2.17 -11.01
CA SER A 59 4.74 2.82 -10.35
C SER A 59 3.64 1.81 -10.08
N PHE A 60 3.05 1.87 -8.89
CA PHE A 60 1.90 1.10 -8.46
C PHE A 60 0.76 2.07 -8.18
N PHE A 61 -0.43 1.78 -8.70
CA PHE A 61 -1.63 2.56 -8.42
C PHE A 61 -2.63 1.68 -7.68
N VAL A 62 -3.04 2.13 -6.49
CA VAL A 62 -3.89 1.37 -5.59
C VAL A 62 -5.19 2.16 -5.36
N PHE A 63 -6.32 1.52 -5.62
CA PHE A 63 -7.64 2.17 -5.65
C PHE A 63 -8.47 1.71 -4.43
N PRO A 64 -8.83 2.62 -3.51
CA PRO A 64 -9.73 2.31 -2.40
C PRO A 64 -11.12 1.84 -2.85
N ASN A 65 -11.54 2.32 -4.02
CA ASN A 65 -12.80 2.00 -4.68
C ASN A 65 -12.52 1.74 -6.18
N SER A 66 -12.72 0.51 -6.65
CA SER A 66 -12.42 0.14 -8.05
C SER A 66 -13.30 0.83 -9.09
N GLU A 67 -14.41 1.45 -8.68
CA GLU A 67 -15.32 2.20 -9.55
C GLU A 67 -14.98 3.70 -9.62
N ASP A 68 -14.06 4.21 -8.79
CA ASP A 68 -13.63 5.62 -8.81
C ASP A 68 -12.18 5.73 -9.26
N GLU A 69 -11.97 5.85 -10.57
CA GLU A 69 -10.64 5.98 -11.17
C GLU A 69 -9.97 7.33 -10.88
N ASN A 70 -10.71 8.30 -10.34
CA ASN A 70 -10.20 9.63 -10.05
C ASN A 70 -9.61 9.74 -8.63
N SER A 71 -9.74 8.69 -7.81
CA SER A 71 -9.23 8.66 -6.43
C SER A 71 -8.35 7.44 -6.22
N TYR A 72 -7.04 7.64 -6.12
CA TYR A 72 -6.08 6.56 -5.99
C TYR A 72 -4.86 6.98 -5.16
N PHE A 73 -4.15 5.97 -4.67
CA PHE A 73 -2.82 6.13 -4.11
C PHE A 73 -1.79 5.66 -5.14
N GLN A 74 -0.67 6.36 -5.19
CA GLN A 74 0.45 6.02 -6.06
C GLN A 74 1.67 5.72 -5.21
N LEU A 75 2.36 4.62 -5.50
CA LEU A 75 3.70 4.33 -5.01
C LEU A 75 4.65 4.32 -6.21
N GLN A 76 5.62 5.22 -6.21
CA GLN A 76 6.66 5.29 -7.23
C GLN A 76 7.97 4.83 -6.61
N MET A 77 8.63 3.86 -7.24
CA MET A 77 9.90 3.30 -6.78
C MET A 77 11.02 3.56 -7.77
N ASN A 78 12.22 3.76 -7.23
CA ASN A 78 13.39 4.25 -7.96
C ASN A 78 13.07 5.55 -8.71
N TYR A 79 12.26 6.39 -8.06
CA TYR A 79 11.59 7.53 -8.67
C TYR A 79 12.60 8.56 -9.23
N ALA A 80 12.30 9.09 -10.40
CA ALA A 80 13.08 10.16 -11.03
C ALA A 80 12.18 11.17 -11.76
N ALA A 81 11.23 11.83 -11.06
CA ALA A 81 10.47 12.93 -11.66
C ALA A 81 10.41 14.25 -10.85
N GLU A 82 10.62 15.32 -11.62
CA GLU A 82 10.37 16.79 -11.58
C GLU A 82 10.51 17.75 -10.37
N GLU A 83 10.65 19.02 -10.78
CA GLU A 83 11.16 20.29 -10.19
C GLU A 83 12.51 20.26 -9.48
N SER A 84 12.80 19.19 -8.72
CA SER A 84 14.15 18.93 -8.23
C SER A 84 14.46 17.47 -8.52
N TYR A 85 15.11 17.23 -9.67
CA TYR A 85 15.54 15.89 -10.06
C TYR A 85 16.17 15.21 -8.85
N SER A 86 15.57 14.10 -8.45
CA SER A 86 16.16 13.23 -7.47
C SER A 86 15.85 11.82 -7.88
N SER A 87 16.94 11.10 -8.11
CA SER A 87 17.01 9.69 -8.44
C SER A 87 16.87 8.85 -7.17
N GLY A 88 16.28 7.66 -7.31
CA GLY A 88 16.26 6.64 -6.26
C GLY A 88 15.19 6.85 -5.19
N GLY A 89 15.16 5.91 -4.25
CA GLY A 89 14.15 5.85 -3.20
C GLY A 89 12.74 5.63 -3.72
N PHE A 90 11.75 5.98 -2.90
CA PHE A 90 10.34 5.90 -3.26
C PHE A 90 9.55 7.16 -2.87
N ARG A 91 8.40 7.33 -3.50
CA ARG A 91 7.40 8.37 -3.21
C ARG A 91 6.03 7.74 -3.09
N VAL A 92 5.25 8.19 -2.13
CA VAL A 92 3.82 7.87 -2.03
C VAL A 92 3.00 9.14 -2.23
N THR A 93 1.91 9.04 -2.95
CA THR A 93 1.05 10.18 -3.28
C THR A 93 -0.41 9.77 -3.16
N ALA A 94 -1.23 10.59 -2.50
CA ALA A 94 -2.68 10.51 -2.59
C ALA A 94 -3.18 11.45 -3.68
N VAL A 95 -3.94 10.92 -4.64
CA VAL A 95 -4.46 11.67 -5.79
C VAL A 95 -5.98 11.65 -5.76
N ARG A 96 -6.59 12.82 -5.92
CA ARG A 96 -8.05 12.99 -6.04
C ARG A 96 -8.37 13.95 -7.18
N GLN A 97 -9.29 13.54 -8.06
CA GLN A 97 -9.69 14.33 -9.23
C GLN A 97 -8.49 14.81 -10.06
N SER A 98 -7.53 13.91 -10.27
CA SER A 98 -6.27 14.15 -10.98
C SER A 98 -5.32 15.17 -10.33
N ASN A 99 -5.56 15.58 -9.09
CA ASN A 99 -4.67 16.46 -8.34
C ASN A 99 -4.04 15.69 -7.18
N PRO A 100 -2.71 15.76 -6.98
CA PRO A 100 -2.08 15.35 -5.74
C PRO A 100 -2.67 16.18 -4.58
N VAL A 101 -3.17 15.51 -3.55
CA VAL A 101 -3.72 16.17 -2.36
C VAL A 101 -2.84 15.99 -1.12
N ASP A 102 -1.99 14.98 -1.13
CA ASP A 102 -1.02 14.68 -0.08
C ASP A 102 0.10 13.81 -0.67
N ASP A 103 1.34 13.97 -0.22
CA ASP A 103 2.48 13.17 -0.68
C ASP A 103 3.62 13.11 0.34
N GLU A 104 4.30 11.97 0.35
CA GLU A 104 5.48 11.75 1.18
C GLU A 104 6.58 11.06 0.37
N ARG A 105 7.83 11.31 0.75
CA ARG A 105 9.00 10.82 0.01
C ARG A 105 10.06 10.26 0.94
N SER A 106 10.69 9.17 0.53
CA SER A 106 11.82 8.61 1.27
C SER A 106 12.99 9.59 1.37
N ASP A 107 13.61 9.62 2.55
CA ASP A 107 14.88 10.29 2.76
C ASP A 107 16.03 9.56 2.05
N ASP A 108 15.93 8.22 1.98
CA ASP A 108 16.87 7.41 1.21
C ASP A 108 16.64 7.65 -0.30
N ARG A 109 17.73 7.91 -1.00
CA ARG A 109 17.81 8.16 -2.45
C ARG A 109 18.75 7.18 -3.14
N GLN A 110 19.08 6.07 -2.48
CA GLN A 110 19.85 5.00 -3.08
C GLN A 110 19.14 4.47 -4.33
N LEU A 111 19.93 4.28 -5.38
CA LEU A 111 19.51 3.65 -6.62
C LEU A 111 19.58 2.14 -6.48
N TRP A 112 18.76 1.43 -7.25
CA TRP A 112 18.93 -0.02 -7.37
C TRP A 112 20.18 -0.35 -8.19
N THR A 113 21.01 -1.22 -7.64
CA THR A 113 22.29 -1.64 -8.22
C THR A 113 22.46 -3.15 -8.26
N ILE A 114 21.68 -3.89 -7.46
CA ILE A 114 21.87 -5.33 -7.25
C ILE A 114 21.05 -6.14 -8.25
N HIS A 115 21.74 -6.95 -9.07
CA HIS A 115 21.10 -7.93 -9.93
C HIS A 115 20.45 -9.04 -9.11
N GLY A 116 19.19 -9.35 -9.39
CA GLY A 116 18.46 -10.42 -8.69
C GLY A 116 17.89 -10.01 -7.32
N ASP A 117 17.97 -8.73 -6.92
CA ASP A 117 17.39 -8.26 -5.65
C ASP A 117 15.88 -8.55 -5.62
N ARG A 118 15.41 -8.97 -4.45
CA ARG A 118 14.00 -9.28 -4.17
C ARG A 118 13.44 -8.23 -3.21
N ILE A 119 12.89 -7.17 -3.78
CA ILE A 119 12.24 -6.11 -3.02
C ILE A 119 10.85 -6.58 -2.59
N ARG A 120 10.58 -6.54 -1.28
CA ARG A 120 9.31 -6.95 -0.69
C ARG A 120 8.75 -5.85 0.18
N TRP A 121 7.45 -5.63 0.14
CA TRP A 121 6.78 -4.65 1.00
C TRP A 121 5.30 -4.97 1.15
N THR A 122 4.67 -4.32 2.11
CA THR A 122 3.23 -4.33 2.29
C THR A 122 2.68 -2.92 2.06
N THR A 123 1.74 -2.76 1.13
CA THR A 123 0.91 -1.55 1.08
C THR A 123 -0.24 -1.72 2.08
N VAL A 124 -0.64 -0.63 2.74
CA VAL A 124 -1.77 -0.64 3.67
C VAL A 124 -2.71 0.49 3.31
N MET A 125 -3.99 0.15 3.11
CA MET A 125 -5.08 1.12 2.92
C MET A 125 -6.07 1.03 4.05
N ALA A 126 -6.43 2.15 4.66
CA ALA A 126 -7.46 2.21 5.70
C ALA A 126 -8.55 3.21 5.35
N SER A 127 -9.74 3.01 5.90
CA SER A 127 -10.84 3.99 5.87
C SER A 127 -11.26 4.30 7.30
N MET A 128 -11.06 5.56 7.72
CA MET A 128 -11.49 6.07 9.03
C MET A 128 -11.72 7.57 8.95
N ASP A 129 -12.64 8.10 9.74
CA ASP A 129 -12.90 9.54 9.85
C ASP A 129 -13.12 10.27 8.50
N ASN A 130 -13.83 9.63 7.57
CA ASN A 130 -14.06 10.12 6.20
C ASN A 130 -12.78 10.35 5.37
N LYS A 131 -11.71 9.63 5.70
CA LYS A 131 -10.45 9.65 4.95
C LYS A 131 -10.05 8.25 4.52
N TYR A 132 -9.47 8.17 3.34
CA TYR A 132 -8.63 7.05 2.97
C TYR A 132 -7.21 7.39 3.40
N LEU A 133 -6.53 6.40 3.96
CA LEU A 133 -5.13 6.50 4.37
C LEU A 133 -4.34 5.43 3.64
N PHE A 134 -3.10 5.76 3.28
CA PHE A 134 -2.18 4.84 2.62
C PHE A 134 -0.78 4.93 3.20
N ALA A 135 -0.15 3.78 3.35
CA ALA A 135 1.23 3.70 3.80
C ALA A 135 1.92 2.45 3.24
N ILE A 136 3.26 2.49 3.25
CA ILE A 136 4.11 1.32 3.02
C ILE A 136 4.66 0.86 4.36
N LYS A 137 4.70 -0.46 4.59
CA LYS A 137 5.37 -1.06 5.75
C LYS A 137 6.10 -2.34 5.39
N ASN A 138 6.98 -2.78 6.29
CA ASN A 138 7.76 -4.01 6.16
C ASN A 138 8.53 -4.08 4.83
N GLY A 139 8.97 -2.92 4.31
CA GLY A 139 9.78 -2.86 3.11
C GLY A 139 11.15 -3.46 3.37
N GLN A 140 11.63 -4.33 2.48
CA GLN A 140 12.95 -4.95 2.53
C GLN A 140 13.54 -5.05 1.12
N SER A 141 14.80 -4.68 0.97
CA SER A 141 15.62 -4.79 -0.25
C SER A 141 17.08 -4.95 0.15
N GLU A 142 17.90 -5.58 -0.70
CA GLU A 142 19.35 -5.61 -0.46
C GLU A 142 19.99 -4.21 -0.63
N ASP A 143 19.50 -3.41 -1.58
CA ASP A 143 19.99 -2.05 -1.78
C ASP A 143 19.52 -1.11 -0.65
N TRP A 144 18.21 -1.06 -0.35
CA TRP A 144 17.64 -0.07 0.58
C TRP A 144 17.58 -0.52 2.05
N GLY A 145 17.86 -1.80 2.34
CA GLY A 145 17.61 -2.35 3.66
C GLY A 145 16.11 -2.31 4.01
N GLU A 146 15.78 -1.89 5.24
CA GLU A 146 14.40 -1.75 5.68
C GLU A 146 13.81 -0.39 5.27
N PHE A 147 12.59 -0.38 4.72
CA PHE A 147 11.92 0.85 4.29
C PHE A 147 10.41 0.85 4.54
N GLY A 148 9.79 2.02 4.36
CA GLY A 148 8.42 2.29 4.77
C GLY A 148 8.33 2.70 6.23
N GLY A 149 7.12 2.75 6.77
CA GLY A 149 6.86 3.18 8.14
C GLY A 149 5.91 4.36 8.25
N PRO A 150 5.77 4.91 9.48
CA PRO A 150 4.74 5.88 9.79
C PRO A 150 4.95 7.27 9.20
N ASP A 151 6.17 7.59 8.79
CA ASP A 151 6.51 8.89 8.24
C ASP A 151 6.10 9.02 6.76
N TYR A 152 5.61 7.93 6.14
CA TYR A 152 5.15 7.89 4.75
C TYR A 152 3.63 7.67 4.64
N LEU A 153 2.87 8.29 5.54
CA LEU A 153 1.41 8.30 5.48
C LEU A 153 0.95 9.35 4.52
N VAL A 154 0.06 8.97 3.63
CA VAL A 154 -0.71 9.96 2.86
C VAL A 154 -2.19 9.73 3.09
N GLU A 155 -2.95 10.81 3.08
CA GLU A 155 -4.39 10.78 3.29
C GLU A 155 -5.14 11.55 2.20
N MET A 156 -6.36 11.11 1.90
CA MET A 156 -7.31 11.87 1.08
C MET A 156 -8.71 11.77 1.68
N ILE A 157 -9.48 12.84 1.53
CA ILE A 157 -10.88 12.86 1.94
C ILE A 157 -11.68 11.96 1.00
N HIS A 158 -12.57 11.14 1.56
CA HIS A 158 -13.58 10.43 0.78
C HIS A 158 -14.99 10.85 1.21
N GLU A 159 -15.88 10.98 0.22
CA GLU A 159 -17.28 11.27 0.44
C GLU A 159 -18.06 9.96 0.31
N GLY A 160 -18.63 9.48 1.42
CA GLY A 160 -19.52 8.31 1.40
C GLY A 160 -19.24 7.30 2.50
N SER A 161 -20.26 6.48 2.78
CA SER A 161 -20.24 5.45 3.82
C SER A 161 -19.67 4.11 3.35
N LEU A 162 -19.36 3.96 2.07
CA LEU A 162 -18.94 2.67 1.50
C LEU A 162 -17.53 2.26 1.95
N GLY A 163 -16.68 3.21 2.36
CA GLY A 163 -15.30 2.94 2.76
C GLY A 163 -14.59 2.05 1.73
N LEU A 164 -13.95 0.98 2.21
CA LEU A 164 -13.19 0.03 1.38
C LEU A 164 -14.03 -1.13 0.81
N SER A 165 -15.36 -1.09 0.92
CA SER A 165 -16.24 -2.19 0.46
C SER A 165 -16.17 -2.47 -1.05
N ARG A 166 -15.69 -1.51 -1.84
CA ARG A 166 -15.52 -1.61 -3.29
C ARG A 166 -14.07 -1.81 -3.73
N TYR A 167 -13.16 -2.08 -2.80
CA TYR A 167 -11.81 -2.44 -3.17
C TYR A 167 -11.78 -3.81 -3.89
N THR A 168 -10.92 -3.92 -4.91
CA THR A 168 -10.56 -5.22 -5.50
C THR A 168 -9.05 -5.29 -5.77
N PRO A 169 -8.40 -6.44 -5.53
CA PRO A 169 -6.97 -6.60 -5.80
C PRO A 169 -6.63 -6.65 -7.30
N VAL A 170 -7.63 -6.99 -8.14
CA VAL A 170 -7.49 -7.03 -9.59
C VAL A 170 -7.13 -5.65 -10.13
N LYS A 171 -7.77 -4.59 -9.62
CA LYS A 171 -7.48 -3.21 -10.04
C LYS A 171 -6.03 -2.83 -9.72
N SER A 172 -5.49 -3.22 -8.56
CA SER A 172 -4.08 -2.96 -8.23
C SER A 172 -3.11 -3.68 -9.18
N LEU A 173 -3.41 -4.94 -9.55
CA LEU A 173 -2.61 -5.71 -10.50
C LEU A 173 -2.64 -5.14 -11.92
N GLU A 174 -3.80 -4.69 -12.38
CA GLU A 174 -3.99 -4.07 -13.70
C GLU A 174 -3.32 -2.70 -13.80
N ASN A 175 -3.03 -2.05 -12.67
CA ASN A 175 -2.45 -0.71 -12.62
C ASN A 175 -1.08 -0.73 -11.95
N VAL A 176 -0.20 -1.59 -12.46
CA VAL A 176 1.24 -1.50 -12.25
C VAL A 176 1.87 -1.07 -13.56
N ASP A 177 2.72 -0.04 -13.50
CA ASP A 177 3.40 0.51 -14.67
C ASP A 177 4.91 0.47 -14.46
N ILE A 178 5.65 0.05 -15.50
CA ILE A 178 7.11 0.14 -15.54
C ILE A 178 7.46 1.22 -16.55
N GLY A 179 7.34 2.48 -16.12
CA GLY A 179 7.52 3.65 -17.00
C GLY A 179 8.90 3.72 -17.65
N PHE A 180 9.92 3.08 -17.06
CA PHE A 180 11.24 2.97 -17.67
C PHE A 180 11.97 1.68 -17.27
N GLY A 181 12.58 1.01 -18.25
CA GLY A 181 13.45 -0.16 -18.00
C GLY A 181 12.73 -1.48 -17.72
N ALA A 182 11.60 -1.75 -18.37
CA ALA A 182 10.84 -2.99 -18.18
C ALA A 182 11.69 -4.27 -18.32
N ASN A 183 12.65 -4.29 -19.26
CA ASN A 183 13.60 -5.40 -19.45
C ASN A 183 14.55 -5.66 -18.26
N ARG A 184 14.56 -4.75 -17.27
CA ARG A 184 15.36 -4.83 -16.04
C ARG A 184 14.55 -5.32 -14.84
N VAL A 185 13.27 -5.58 -15.04
CA VAL A 185 12.39 -6.19 -14.04
C VAL A 185 12.22 -7.67 -14.40
N GLY A 186 12.55 -8.56 -13.47
CA GLY A 186 12.37 -10.00 -13.63
C GLY A 186 10.92 -10.42 -13.39
N SER A 187 10.29 -9.90 -12.33
CA SER A 187 8.87 -10.15 -12.04
C SER A 187 8.32 -9.12 -11.05
N ILE A 188 7.02 -8.85 -11.13
CA ILE A 188 6.25 -8.16 -10.10
C ILE A 188 5.09 -9.07 -9.72
N THR A 189 4.91 -9.37 -8.44
CA THR A 189 3.89 -10.31 -7.97
C THR A 189 3.15 -9.78 -6.74
N LEU A 190 1.82 -9.77 -6.82
CA LEU A 190 0.95 -9.62 -5.65
C LEU A 190 0.79 -10.98 -4.97
N LYS A 191 1.35 -11.13 -3.77
CA LYS A 191 1.41 -12.41 -3.05
C LYS A 191 0.13 -12.69 -2.30
N ASN A 192 -0.26 -11.80 -1.38
CA ASN A 192 -1.42 -11.95 -0.53
C ASN A 192 -2.16 -10.62 -0.39
N VAL A 193 -3.46 -10.73 -0.13
CA VAL A 193 -4.28 -9.61 0.32
C VAL A 193 -4.96 -9.97 1.63
N ARG A 194 -4.81 -9.12 2.66
CA ARG A 194 -5.47 -9.26 3.95
C ARG A 194 -6.53 -8.18 4.08
N VAL A 195 -7.78 -8.60 4.26
CA VAL A 195 -8.91 -7.72 4.58
C VAL A 195 -9.16 -7.83 6.07
N VAL A 196 -8.98 -6.72 6.78
CA VAL A 196 -9.19 -6.63 8.23
C VAL A 196 -10.45 -5.81 8.48
N TYR A 197 -11.36 -6.39 9.25
CA TYR A 197 -12.65 -5.78 9.56
C TYR A 197 -12.63 -5.08 10.91
N ASN A 198 -13.62 -4.22 11.15
CA ASN A 198 -13.76 -3.47 12.40
C ASN A 198 -13.96 -4.34 13.65
N ASP A 199 -14.42 -5.58 13.50
CA ASP A 199 -14.56 -6.59 14.57
C ASP A 199 -13.25 -7.37 14.83
N GLY A 200 -12.16 -7.03 14.14
CA GLY A 200 -10.87 -7.70 14.23
C GLY A 200 -10.79 -9.00 13.43
N HIS A 201 -11.86 -9.41 12.73
CA HIS A 201 -11.78 -10.54 11.81
C HIS A 201 -10.81 -10.24 10.67
N VAL A 202 -10.06 -11.24 10.24
CA VAL A 202 -9.10 -11.13 9.14
C VAL A 202 -9.43 -12.19 8.09
N ARG A 203 -9.63 -11.75 6.86
CA ARG A 203 -9.74 -12.61 5.69
C ARG A 203 -8.50 -12.46 4.83
N THR A 204 -7.72 -13.52 4.69
CA THR A 204 -6.56 -13.56 3.78
C THR A 204 -6.93 -14.24 2.47
N VAL A 205 -6.59 -13.59 1.36
CA VAL A 205 -6.70 -14.13 0.01
C VAL A 205 -5.28 -14.31 -0.53
N SER A 206 -4.92 -15.56 -0.83
CA SER A 206 -3.69 -15.86 -1.56
C SER A 206 -3.91 -15.54 -3.02
N VAL A 207 -3.16 -14.57 -3.55
CA VAL A 207 -3.30 -14.11 -4.94
C VAL A 207 -2.24 -14.79 -5.80
N ASN A 208 -0.96 -14.61 -5.48
CA ASN A 208 0.18 -15.14 -6.24
C ASN A 208 0.07 -14.93 -7.75
N GLN A 209 -0.37 -13.74 -8.15
CA GLN A 209 -0.46 -13.33 -9.55
C GLN A 209 0.64 -12.36 -9.87
N SER A 210 1.32 -12.62 -10.99
CA SER A 210 2.32 -11.71 -11.54
C SER A 210 1.67 -10.73 -12.49
N VAL A 211 2.22 -9.52 -12.55
CA VAL A 211 1.87 -8.53 -13.56
C VAL A 211 2.36 -9.04 -14.92
N GLU A 212 1.48 -9.05 -15.92
CA GLU A 212 1.86 -9.36 -17.30
C GLU A 212 2.68 -8.18 -17.86
N MET A 213 3.94 -8.44 -18.23
CA MET A 213 4.80 -7.46 -18.86
C MET A 213 4.54 -7.48 -20.37
N ASN A 214 3.91 -6.43 -20.89
CA ASN A 214 3.73 -6.22 -22.33
C ASN A 214 4.95 -5.56 -22.98
#